data_AF-A0A8H5MPL2-F1
#
_entry.id   AF-A0A8H5MPL2-F1
#
_cell.length_a   1.000
_cell.length_b   1.000
_cell.length_c   1.000
_cell.angle_alpha   90.00
_cell.angle_beta   90.00
_cell.angle_gamma   90.00
#
_symmetry.space_group_name_H-M   'P 1'
#
loop_
_entity.id
_entity.type
_entity.pdbx_description
1 polymer ?
#
loop_
_entity_poly.entity_id
_entity_poly.type
_entity_poly.pdbx_seq_one_letter_code
_entity_poly.pdbx_strand_id
1 'polypeptide(L)'
;MGYQDLLKNRDDPYSRQLATAFIENALCISMQSPLDGGVPGLISKCALELENTRIFLECLRKNFRSYGKGIGRGLVDHLRKHFDGKEQAINWNFWFQELIRDTISADDLCSFCAVFKSSATHPLLFESFQVCADPICEEKIQSQASWKKENALFVLNTLKERSEDEE
;
A
#
# COMPACT_ATOMS: atom_id res chain seq x y z
N MET A 1 -28.16 -2.60 -11.43
CA MET A 1 -27.82 -3.43 -10.24
C MET A 1 -26.72 -2.68 -9.51
N GLY A 2 -26.99 -2.19 -8.30
CA GLY A 2 -26.05 -1.33 -7.57
C GLY A 2 -25.00 -2.14 -6.81
N TYR A 3 -23.86 -1.55 -6.47
CA TYR A 3 -22.85 -2.17 -5.61
C TYR A 3 -23.42 -2.63 -4.25
N GLN A 4 -24.39 -1.88 -3.71
CA GLN A 4 -25.12 -2.27 -2.50
C GLN A 4 -25.97 -3.53 -2.67
N ASP A 5 -26.48 -3.82 -3.87
CA ASP A 5 -27.24 -5.05 -4.14
C ASP A 5 -26.30 -6.26 -4.17
N LEU A 6 -25.06 -6.06 -4.65
CA LEU A 6 -24.03 -7.10 -4.67
C LEU A 6 -23.50 -7.43 -3.27
N LEU A 7 -23.38 -6.44 -2.38
CA LEU A 7 -23.01 -6.65 -0.98
C LEU A 7 -24.09 -7.36 -0.16
N LYS A 8 -25.38 -7.13 -0.46
CA LYS A 8 -26.49 -7.80 0.24
C LYS A 8 -26.50 -9.31 0.02
N ASN A 9 -25.94 -9.77 -1.09
CA ASN A 9 -25.79 -11.19 -1.43
C ASN A 9 -24.32 -11.65 -1.36
N ARG A 10 -23.53 -11.10 -0.44
CA ARG A 10 -22.09 -11.41 -0.32
C ARG A 10 -21.75 -12.89 -0.10
N ASP A 11 -22.72 -13.68 0.36
CA ASP A 11 -22.53 -15.12 0.60
C ASP A 11 -22.83 -15.95 -0.67
N ASP A 12 -23.41 -15.33 -1.70
CA ASP A 12 -23.61 -15.94 -3.01
C ASP A 12 -22.33 -15.82 -3.87
N PRO A 13 -21.74 -16.94 -4.33
CA PRO A 13 -20.51 -16.92 -5.12
C PRO A 13 -20.61 -16.12 -6.42
N TYR A 14 -21.78 -16.16 -7.08
CA TYR A 14 -22.00 -15.46 -8.35
C TYR A 14 -22.02 -13.93 -8.14
N SER A 15 -22.70 -13.48 -7.09
CA SER A 15 -22.73 -12.08 -6.67
C SER A 15 -21.34 -11.56 -6.29
N ARG A 16 -20.52 -12.36 -5.58
CA ARG A 16 -19.11 -11.99 -5.29
C ARG A 16 -18.27 -11.86 -6.55
N GLN A 17 -18.45 -12.76 -7.51
CA GLN A 17 -17.70 -12.73 -8.77
C GLN A 17 -18.05 -11.48 -9.59
N LEU A 18 -19.34 -11.16 -9.71
CA LEU A 18 -19.82 -9.93 -10.36
C LEU A 18 -19.30 -8.66 -9.67
N ALA A 19 -19.33 -8.63 -8.34
CA ALA A 19 -18.81 -7.51 -7.55
C ALA A 19 -17.31 -7.32 -7.75
N THR A 20 -16.56 -8.42 -7.80
CA THR A 20 -15.11 -8.40 -8.05
C THR A 20 -14.83 -7.81 -9.42
N ALA A 21 -15.45 -8.34 -10.48
CA ALA A 21 -15.28 -7.85 -11.85
C ALA A 21 -15.66 -6.38 -11.99
N PHE A 22 -16.72 -5.93 -11.30
CA PHE A 22 -17.12 -4.53 -11.29
C PHE A 22 -16.05 -3.62 -10.67
N ILE A 23 -15.50 -3.98 -9.50
CA ILE A 23 -14.48 -3.15 -8.86
C ILE A 23 -13.17 -3.19 -9.65
N GLU A 24 -12.78 -4.32 -10.24
CA GLU A 24 -11.61 -4.39 -11.14
C GLU A 24 -11.75 -3.41 -12.31
N ASN A 25 -12.93 -3.36 -12.92
CA ASN A 25 -13.21 -2.41 -13.98
C ASN A 25 -13.21 -0.96 -13.47
N ALA A 26 -13.79 -0.70 -12.30
CA ALA A 26 -13.79 0.64 -11.69
C ALA A 26 -12.36 1.11 -11.36
N LEU A 27 -11.50 0.21 -10.87
CA LEU A 27 -10.08 0.47 -10.65
C LEU A 27 -9.39 0.79 -11.98
N CYS A 28 -9.63 0.00 -13.03
CA CYS A 28 -9.08 0.25 -14.37
C CYS A 28 -9.47 1.64 -14.91
N ILE A 29 -10.75 2.00 -14.81
CA ILE A 29 -11.25 3.32 -15.23
C ILE A 29 -10.62 4.44 -14.41
N SER A 30 -10.48 4.25 -13.08
CA SER A 30 -9.83 5.22 -12.20
C SER A 30 -8.36 5.47 -12.52
N MET A 31 -7.70 4.53 -13.20
CA MET A 31 -6.33 4.67 -13.67
C MET A 31 -6.23 5.40 -15.01
N GLN A 32 -7.28 5.39 -15.84
CA GLN A 32 -7.28 5.98 -17.18
C GLN A 32 -7.71 7.45 -17.19
N SER A 33 -8.36 7.93 -16.13
CA SER A 33 -8.78 9.32 -16.01
C SER A 33 -8.82 9.73 -14.53
N PRO A 34 -8.44 10.98 -14.20
CA PRO A 34 -8.59 11.49 -12.84
C PRO A 34 -10.08 11.53 -12.50
N LEU A 35 -10.53 10.56 -11.72
CA LEU A 35 -11.89 10.53 -11.18
C LEU A 35 -12.00 11.51 -10.00
N ASP A 36 -13.23 11.96 -9.72
CA ASP A 36 -13.55 12.78 -8.56
C ASP A 36 -12.96 12.20 -7.27
N GLY A 37 -12.53 13.09 -6.36
CA GLY A 37 -11.65 12.77 -5.23
C GLY A 37 -12.15 11.78 -4.17
N GLY A 38 -13.33 11.18 -4.35
CA GLY A 38 -13.87 10.13 -3.48
C GLY A 38 -13.76 8.70 -4.04
N VAL A 39 -13.54 8.52 -5.35
CA VAL A 39 -13.66 7.21 -5.99
C VAL A 39 -12.60 6.19 -5.52
N PRO A 40 -11.32 6.54 -5.37
CA PRO A 40 -10.32 5.60 -4.83
C PRO A 40 -10.66 5.13 -3.40
N GLY A 41 -11.21 6.02 -2.58
CA GLY A 41 -11.69 5.67 -1.24
C GLY A 41 -12.80 4.62 -1.30
N LEU A 42 -13.77 4.78 -2.20
CA LEU A 42 -14.84 3.81 -2.41
C LEU A 42 -14.29 2.48 -2.92
N ILE A 43 -13.48 2.47 -3.98
CA ILE A 43 -12.87 1.25 -4.54
C ILE A 43 -12.14 0.47 -3.45
N SER A 44 -11.31 1.14 -2.64
CA SER A 44 -10.55 0.48 -1.58
C SER A 44 -11.46 -0.12 -0.50
N LYS A 45 -12.50 0.60 -0.07
CA LYS A 45 -13.49 0.08 0.90
C LYS A 45 -14.21 -1.14 0.33
N CYS A 46 -14.64 -1.06 -0.92
CA CYS A 46 -15.32 -2.13 -1.62
C CYS A 46 -14.45 -3.38 -1.74
N ALA A 47 -13.16 -3.20 -2.03
CA ALA A 47 -12.20 -4.29 -2.12
C ALA A 47 -12.01 -5.00 -0.76
N LEU A 48 -11.94 -4.25 0.34
CA LEU A 48 -11.88 -4.81 1.70
C LEU A 48 -13.14 -5.58 2.07
N GLU A 49 -14.32 -5.06 1.73
CA GLU A 49 -15.61 -5.74 2.00
C GLU A 49 -15.77 -7.05 1.23
N LEU A 50 -15.14 -7.17 0.06
CA LEU A 50 -15.07 -8.43 -0.72
C LEU A 50 -13.90 -9.34 -0.34
N GLU A 51 -13.07 -8.95 0.64
CA GLU A 51 -11.83 -9.63 1.03
C GLU A 51 -10.85 -9.78 -0.15
N ASN A 52 -10.91 -8.86 -1.13
CA ASN A 52 -10.01 -8.83 -2.27
C ASN A 52 -8.81 -7.92 -1.99
N THR A 53 -7.86 -8.45 -1.22
CA THR A 53 -6.63 -7.76 -0.84
C THR A 53 -5.83 -7.26 -2.05
N ARG A 54 -5.84 -8.00 -3.17
CA ARG A 54 -5.09 -7.62 -4.38
C ARG A 54 -5.59 -6.30 -4.96
N ILE A 55 -6.91 -6.17 -5.16
CA ILE A 55 -7.51 -4.93 -5.69
C ILE A 55 -7.30 -3.77 -4.71
N PHE A 56 -7.42 -4.04 -3.40
CA PHE A 56 -7.16 -3.02 -2.38
C PHE A 56 -5.73 -2.47 -2.49
N LEU A 57 -4.74 -3.37 -2.54
CA LEU A 57 -3.32 -2.99 -2.60
C LEU A 57 -2.97 -2.29 -3.90
N GLU A 58 -3.57 -2.68 -5.02
CA GLU A 58 -3.38 -1.99 -6.30
C GLU A 58 -4.00 -0.59 -6.28
N CYS A 59 -5.20 -0.45 -5.70
CA CYS A 59 -5.84 0.85 -5.49
C CYS A 59 -4.97 1.76 -4.61
N LEU A 60 -4.50 1.25 -3.47
CA LEU A 60 -3.59 1.96 -2.57
C LEU A 60 -2.32 2.40 -3.30
N ARG A 61 -1.66 1.48 -4.01
CA ARG A 61 -0.40 1.76 -4.74
C ARG A 61 -0.56 2.91 -5.74
N LYS A 62 -1.61 2.87 -6.55
CA LYS A 62 -1.84 3.84 -7.62
C LYS A 62 -2.28 5.21 -7.09
N ASN A 63 -2.92 5.23 -5.93
CA ASN A 63 -3.55 6.42 -5.37
C ASN A 63 -2.84 6.96 -4.13
N PHE A 64 -1.67 6.40 -3.80
CA PHE A 64 -1.02 6.63 -2.51
C PHE A 64 -0.77 8.12 -2.24
N ARG A 65 -0.17 8.83 -3.21
CA ARG A 65 0.20 10.25 -3.07
C ARG A 65 -1.00 11.18 -2.82
N SER A 66 -2.14 10.87 -3.43
CA SER A 66 -3.32 11.74 -3.38
C SER A 66 -4.32 11.30 -2.31
N TYR A 67 -4.41 10.00 -2.00
CA TYR A 67 -5.49 9.42 -1.20
C TYR A 67 -5.02 8.42 -0.14
N GLY A 68 -3.70 8.22 0.04
CA GLY A 68 -3.13 7.20 0.92
C GLY A 68 -3.61 7.30 2.38
N LYS A 69 -3.84 8.52 2.90
CA LYS A 69 -4.36 8.71 4.27
C LYS A 69 -5.79 8.17 4.42
N GLY A 70 -6.67 8.41 3.46
CA GLY A 70 -8.05 7.94 3.50
C GLY A 70 -8.14 6.42 3.33
N ILE A 71 -7.40 5.89 2.35
CA ILE A 71 -7.33 4.45 2.09
C ILE A 71 -6.72 3.70 3.29
N GLY A 72 -5.64 4.22 3.87
CA GLY A 72 -4.98 3.65 5.05
C GLY A 72 -5.88 3.64 6.29
N ARG A 73 -6.66 4.69 6.52
CA ARG A 73 -7.66 4.69 7.60
C ARG A 73 -8.73 3.62 7.39
N GLY A 74 -9.23 3.48 6.16
CA GLY A 74 -10.20 2.43 5.82
C GLY A 74 -9.68 1.02 6.09
N LEU A 75 -8.39 0.77 5.83
CA LEU A 75 -7.73 -0.49 6.18
C LEU A 75 -7.72 -0.72 7.70
N VAL A 76 -7.32 0.28 8.50
CA VAL A 76 -7.29 0.14 9.96
C VAL A 76 -8.68 -0.16 10.51
N ASP A 77 -9.70 0.54 10.04
CA ASP A 77 -11.08 0.32 10.47
C ASP A 77 -11.57 -1.09 10.11
N HIS A 78 -11.22 -1.58 8.90
CA HIS A 78 -11.52 -2.95 8.49
C HIS A 78 -10.82 -3.98 9.37
N LEU A 79 -9.51 -3.84 9.58
CA LEU A 79 -8.73 -4.77 10.40
C LEU A 79 -9.22 -4.80 11.84
N ARG A 80 -9.53 -3.65 12.43
CA ARG A 80 -10.13 -3.60 13.78
C ARG A 80 -11.47 -4.34 13.80
N LYS A 81 -12.34 -4.12 12.81
CA LYS A 81 -13.65 -4.76 12.78
C LYS A 81 -13.58 -6.29 12.65
N HIS A 82 -12.59 -6.81 11.93
CA HIS A 82 -12.55 -8.22 11.53
C HIS A 82 -11.49 -9.07 12.26
N PHE A 83 -10.47 -8.42 12.81
CA PHE A 83 -9.29 -9.08 13.40
C PHE A 83 -8.97 -8.63 14.84
N ASP A 84 -9.85 -7.87 15.50
CA ASP A 84 -9.71 -7.57 16.94
C ASP A 84 -9.62 -8.87 17.77
N GLY A 85 -8.52 -9.03 18.51
CA GLY A 85 -8.17 -10.24 19.24
C GLY A 85 -7.70 -11.42 18.39
N LYS A 86 -7.49 -11.22 17.08
CA LYS A 86 -7.01 -12.22 16.10
C LYS A 86 -5.89 -11.66 15.22
N GLU A 87 -5.13 -10.69 15.73
CA GLU A 87 -4.13 -9.96 14.96
C GLU A 87 -3.03 -10.89 14.41
N GLN A 88 -2.70 -11.98 15.11
CA GLN A 88 -1.76 -13.00 14.60
C GLN A 88 -2.26 -13.76 13.35
N ALA A 89 -3.55 -13.71 13.03
CA ALA A 89 -4.11 -14.34 11.84
C ALA A 89 -3.97 -13.46 10.58
N ILE A 90 -3.55 -12.20 10.74
CA ILE A 90 -3.30 -11.31 9.61
C ILE A 90 -2.01 -11.74 8.92
N ASN A 91 -2.12 -12.14 7.64
CA ASN A 91 -0.96 -12.50 6.84
C ASN A 91 -0.21 -11.27 6.33
N TRP A 92 0.46 -10.54 7.22
CA TRP A 92 1.20 -9.33 6.87
C TRP A 92 2.26 -9.56 5.80
N ASN A 93 2.91 -10.73 5.79
CA ASN A 93 3.88 -11.08 4.76
C ASN A 93 3.28 -11.02 3.35
N PHE A 94 2.09 -11.60 3.15
CA PHE A 94 1.38 -11.49 1.88
C PHE A 94 1.05 -10.04 1.53
N TRP A 95 0.55 -9.27 2.50
CA TRP A 95 0.22 -7.86 2.30
C TRP A 95 1.43 -7.03 1.86
N PHE A 96 2.56 -7.19 2.53
CA PHE A 96 3.78 -6.46 2.19
C PHE A 96 4.39 -6.92 0.87
N GLN A 97 4.46 -8.22 0.60
CA GLN A 97 4.96 -8.74 -0.69
C GLN A 97 4.16 -8.19 -1.86
N GLU A 98 2.83 -8.19 -1.76
CA GLU A 98 1.98 -7.62 -2.79
C GLU A 98 2.14 -6.09 -2.84
N LEU A 99 2.25 -5.39 -1.71
CA LEU A 99 2.43 -3.93 -1.69
C LEU A 99 3.75 -3.52 -2.40
N ILE A 100 4.89 -4.12 -2.03
CA ILE A 100 6.23 -3.70 -2.45
C ILE A 100 6.64 -4.13 -3.87
N ARG A 101 5.77 -4.84 -4.59
CA ARG A 101 5.98 -5.35 -5.94
C ARG A 101 6.43 -4.23 -6.91
N ASP A 102 7.70 -4.27 -7.32
CA ASP A 102 8.53 -3.49 -8.28
C ASP A 102 8.28 -1.99 -8.55
N THR A 103 7.24 -1.38 -8.00
CA THR A 103 6.73 -0.07 -8.44
C THR A 103 6.54 0.94 -7.31
N ILE A 104 6.70 0.51 -6.04
CA ILE A 104 6.61 1.39 -4.88
C ILE A 104 8.01 1.89 -4.47
N SER A 105 8.15 3.20 -4.31
CA SER A 105 9.35 3.84 -3.76
C SER A 105 9.46 3.61 -2.25
N ALA A 106 10.67 3.64 -1.69
CA ALA A 106 10.88 3.57 -0.25
C ALA A 106 10.11 4.68 0.50
N ASP A 107 10.03 5.88 -0.09
CA ASP A 107 9.30 7.02 0.48
C ASP A 107 7.79 6.77 0.56
N ASP A 108 7.20 6.21 -0.51
CA ASP A 108 5.77 5.87 -0.53
C ASP A 108 5.46 4.75 0.49
N LEU A 109 6.35 3.76 0.62
CA LEU A 109 6.23 2.70 1.63
C LEU A 109 6.34 3.25 3.06
N CYS A 110 7.36 4.08 3.34
CA CYS A 110 7.54 4.71 4.66
C CYS A 110 6.34 5.59 5.02
N SER A 111 5.82 6.34 4.05
CA SER A 111 4.63 7.16 4.22
C SER A 111 3.39 6.31 4.53
N PHE A 112 3.22 5.15 3.86
CA PHE A 112 2.14 4.22 4.17
C PHE A 112 2.25 3.71 5.61
N CYS A 113 3.44 3.26 6.00
CA CYS A 113 3.70 2.81 7.36
C CYS A 113 3.42 3.93 8.38
N ALA A 114 3.81 5.18 8.11
CA ALA A 114 3.52 6.31 8.98
C ALA A 114 2.01 6.58 9.11
N VAL A 115 1.27 6.55 8.00
CA VAL A 115 -0.20 6.70 8.00
C VAL A 115 -0.85 5.58 8.81
N PHE A 116 -0.44 4.34 8.57
CA PHE A 116 -0.97 3.17 9.29
C PHE A 116 -0.69 3.28 10.79
N LYS A 117 0.57 3.54 11.18
CA LYS A 117 1.00 3.71 12.58
C LYS A 117 0.23 4.84 13.27
N SER A 118 -0.02 5.95 12.58
CA SER A 118 -0.81 7.08 13.14
C SER A 118 -2.30 6.77 13.32
N SER A 119 -2.83 5.79 12.60
CA SER A 119 -4.26 5.44 12.60
C SER A 119 -4.55 4.20 13.46
N ALA A 120 -3.59 3.28 13.57
CA ALA A 120 -3.67 2.07 14.37
C ALA A 120 -3.41 2.37 15.85
N THR A 121 -4.43 2.89 16.54
CA THR A 121 -4.40 3.14 17.99
C THR A 121 -4.52 1.86 18.83
N HIS A 122 -4.71 0.69 18.21
CA HIS A 122 -4.86 -0.59 18.90
C HIS A 122 -3.47 -1.24 19.07
N PRO A 123 -2.98 -1.46 20.31
CA PRO A 123 -1.60 -1.90 20.54
C PRO A 123 -1.25 -3.22 19.84
N LEU A 124 -2.12 -4.23 19.92
CA LEU A 124 -1.86 -5.54 19.32
C LEU A 124 -1.81 -5.49 17.79
N LEU A 125 -2.64 -4.65 17.16
CA LEU A 125 -2.63 -4.45 15.72
C LEU A 125 -1.36 -3.73 15.26
N PHE A 126 -0.93 -2.75 16.06
CA PHE A 126 0.31 -2.02 15.83
C PHE A 126 1.54 -2.93 15.95
N GLU A 127 1.64 -3.72 17.02
CA GLU A 127 2.76 -4.66 17.22
C GLU A 127 2.83 -5.70 16.10
N SER A 128 1.68 -6.32 15.79
CA SER A 128 1.53 -7.28 14.70
C SER A 128 2.00 -6.71 13.35
N PHE A 129 1.62 -5.47 13.04
CA PHE A 129 2.08 -4.78 11.84
C PHE A 129 3.57 -4.46 11.87
N GLN A 130 4.07 -3.93 13.00
CA GLN A 130 5.44 -3.41 13.11
C GLN A 130 6.49 -4.51 12.92
N VAL A 131 6.28 -5.68 13.51
CA VAL A 131 7.20 -6.82 13.41
C VAL A 131 7.44 -7.21 11.94
N CYS A 132 6.44 -7.06 11.08
CA CYS A 132 6.56 -7.34 9.65
C CYS A 132 7.02 -6.12 8.83
N ALA A 133 6.59 -4.90 9.20
CA ALA A 133 6.85 -3.69 8.43
C ALA A 133 8.32 -3.24 8.48
N ASP A 134 8.90 -3.25 9.69
CA ASP A 134 10.22 -2.68 9.94
C ASP A 134 11.34 -3.34 9.08
N PRO A 135 11.49 -4.69 9.04
CA PRO A 135 12.53 -5.32 8.21
C PRO A 135 12.34 -5.07 6.70
N ILE A 136 11.10 -5.01 6.24
CA ILE A 136 10.78 -4.79 4.82
C ILE A 136 11.07 -3.35 4.39
N CYS A 137 10.78 -2.38 5.27
CA CYS A 137 11.15 -0.98 5.03
C CYS A 137 12.67 -0.83 4.96
N GLU A 138 13.41 -1.46 5.88
CA GLU A 138 14.87 -1.43 5.90
C GLU A 138 15.47 -2.03 4.63
N GLU A 139 15.03 -3.23 4.21
CA GLU A 139 15.47 -3.87 2.98
C GLU A 139 15.16 -3.00 1.75
N LYS A 140 13.98 -2.40 1.68
CA LYS A 140 13.60 -1.53 0.55
C LYS A 140 14.45 -0.27 0.51
N ILE A 141 14.71 0.36 1.65
CA ILE A 141 15.62 1.52 1.76
C ILE A 141 17.01 1.14 1.28
N GLN A 142 17.56 0.02 1.76
CA GLN A 142 18.88 -0.45 1.35
C GLN A 142 18.96 -0.79 -0.16
N SER A 143 17.94 -1.45 -0.72
CA SER A 143 17.89 -1.80 -2.14
C SER A 143 17.88 -0.56 -3.04
N GLN A 144 17.19 0.51 -2.63
CA GLN A 144 17.12 1.78 -3.37
C GLN A 144 18.26 2.74 -3.04
N ALA A 145 18.93 2.55 -1.90
CA ALA A 145 20.16 3.24 -1.53
C ALA A 145 21.40 2.66 -2.20
N SER A 146 21.28 1.53 -2.93
CA SER A 146 22.36 1.02 -3.77
C SER A 146 22.84 2.12 -4.72
N TRP A 147 24.15 2.36 -4.71
CA TRP A 147 24.82 3.53 -5.27
C TRP A 147 24.26 3.94 -6.64
N LYS A 148 23.56 5.07 -6.71
CA LYS A 148 23.23 5.68 -8.00
C LYS A 148 24.53 6.06 -8.71
N LYS A 149 24.58 5.92 -10.03
CA LYS A 149 25.75 6.29 -10.87
C LYS A 149 26.25 7.72 -10.58
N GLU A 150 25.32 8.61 -10.25
CA GLU A 150 25.57 10.00 -9.85
C GLU A 150 26.37 10.10 -8.53
N ASN A 151 26.11 9.22 -7.56
CA ASN A 151 26.87 9.16 -6.30
C ASN A 151 28.31 8.69 -6.55
N ALA A 152 28.49 7.72 -7.45
CA ALA A 152 29.82 7.27 -7.85
C ALA A 152 30.59 8.35 -8.63
N LEU A 153 29.92 9.07 -9.53
CA LEU A 153 30.49 10.21 -10.27
C LEU A 153 30.86 11.37 -9.33
N PHE A 154 30.03 11.67 -8.33
CA PHE A 154 30.33 12.68 -7.33
C PHE A 154 31.59 12.33 -6.53
N VAL A 155 31.69 11.08 -6.03
CA VAL A 155 32.89 10.62 -5.31
C VAL A 155 34.13 10.63 -6.21
N LEU A 156 34.01 10.18 -7.47
CA LEU A 156 35.13 10.21 -8.42
C LEU A 156 35.58 11.64 -8.75
N ASN A 157 34.65 12.57 -8.95
CA ASN A 157 34.99 13.98 -9.19
C ASN A 157 35.61 14.63 -7.95
N THR A 158 35.11 14.33 -6.75
CA THR A 158 35.68 14.84 -5.49
C THR A 158 37.09 14.30 -5.25
N LEU A 159 37.34 13.03 -5.60
CA LEU A 159 38.69 12.45 -5.55
C LEU A 159 39.62 13.08 -6.59
N LYS A 160 39.10 13.38 -7.78
CA LYS A 160 39.85 14.03 -8.85
C LYS A 160 40.25 15.47 -8.49
N GLU A 161 39.33 16.26 -7.95
CA GLU A 161 39.60 17.61 -7.44
C GLU A 161 40.68 17.58 -6.35
N ARG A 162 40.62 16.64 -5.41
CA ARG A 162 41.64 16.50 -4.35
C ARG A 162 43.01 16.04 -4.86
N SER A 163 43.08 15.31 -5.97
CA SER A 163 44.36 14.94 -6.60
C SER A 163 44.95 16.04 -7.47
N GLU A 164 44.13 16.99 -7.95
CA GLU A 164 44.57 18.15 -8.71
C GLU A 164 45.04 19.30 -7.79
N ASP A 165 44.63 19.30 -6.51
CA ASP A 165 45.10 20.23 -5.47
C ASP A 165 46.45 19.82 -4.84
N GLU A 166 47.02 18.65 -5.20
CA GLU A 166 48.29 18.12 -4.68
C GLU A 166 49.49 18.24 -5.67
N GLU A 167 49.34 18.95 -6.80
CA GLU A 167 50.45 19.38 -7.70
C GLU A 167 50.92 20.82 -7.40
#